data_AF-W7CZF3-F1
#
_entry.id   AF-W7CZF3-F1
#
_cell.length_a   1.000
_cell.length_b   1.000
_cell.length_c   1.000
_cell.angle_alpha   90.00
_cell.angle_beta   90.00
_cell.angle_gamma   90.00
#
_symmetry.space_group_name_H-M   'P 1'
#
loop_
_entity.id
_entity.type
_entity.pdbx_description
1 polymer ?
#
loop_
_entity_poly.entity_id
_entity_poly.type
_entity_poly.pdbx_seq_one_letter_code
_entity_poly.pdbx_strand_id
1 'polypeptide(L)' 'MVVKSLWADIQEYGAESGLIVTISSLSPGAEKVCTARNYPIPQANRETLKQWVNVMRTPYKGVFTAE' A
#
# COMPACT_ATOMS: atom_id res chain seq x y z
N MET A 1 11.20 -2.24 10.27
CA MET A 1 12.01 -1.05 9.93
C MET A 1 11.30 -0.25 8.85
N VAL A 2 11.02 -0.86 7.68
CA VAL A 2 10.34 -0.24 6.52
C VAL A 2 9.12 0.64 6.87
N VAL A 3 8.17 0.13 7.68
CA VAL A 3 6.98 0.91 8.09
C VAL A 3 7.34 2.23 8.77
N LYS A 4 8.33 2.22 9.68
CA LYS A 4 8.72 3.42 10.43
C LYS A 4 9.49 4.40 9.56
N SER A 5 10.31 3.87 8.63
CA SER A 5 11.04 4.68 7.66
C SER A 5 10.07 5.41 6.73
N LEU A 6 9.12 4.70 6.11
CA LEU A 6 8.12 5.32 5.26
C LEU A 6 7.24 6.32 6.03
N TRP A 7 6.91 6.03 7.29
CA TRP A 7 6.20 6.99 8.14
C TRP A 7 6.99 8.28 8.35
N ALA A 8 8.30 8.19 8.58
CA ALA A 8 9.13 9.39 8.71
C ALA A 8 9.14 10.22 7.42
N ASP A 9 9.23 9.57 6.26
CA ASP A 9 9.16 10.25 4.96
C ASP A 9 7.80 10.93 4.74
N ILE A 10 6.69 10.26 5.08
CA ILE A 10 5.34 10.85 4.98
C ILE A 10 5.25 12.13 5.81
N GLN A 11 5.81 12.14 7.02
CA GLN A 11 5.81 13.31 7.89
C GLN A 11 6.70 14.43 7.35
N GLU A 12 7.89 14.09 6.84
CA GLU A 12 8.82 15.05 6.25
C GLU A 12 8.22 15.77 5.05
N TYR A 13 7.59 15.03 4.14
CA TYR A 13 6.99 15.57 2.92
C TYR A 13 5.56 16.09 3.11
N GLY A 14 5.00 16.02 4.33
CA GLY A 14 3.61 16.41 4.60
C GLY A 14 2.58 15.63 3.79
N ALA A 15 2.85 14.37 3.46
CA ALA A 15 1.96 13.54 2.68
C ALA A 15 0.78 13.04 3.53
N GLU A 16 -0.38 12.85 2.91
CA GLU A 16 -1.58 12.36 3.60
C GLU A 16 -1.50 10.86 3.93
N SER A 17 -0.86 10.07 3.05
CA SER A 17 -0.72 8.63 3.20
C SER A 17 0.47 8.08 2.41
N GLY A 18 0.81 6.81 2.64
CA GLY A 18 1.78 6.08 1.83
C GLY A 18 1.29 4.68 1.49
N LEU A 19 2.01 3.97 0.61
CA LEU A 19 1.65 2.62 0.20
C LEU A 19 2.89 1.73 0.19
N ILE A 20 2.85 0.61 0.90
CA ILE A 20 3.88 -0.43 0.81
C ILE A 20 3.41 -1.49 -0.18
N VAL A 21 4.17 -1.68 -1.25
CA VAL A 21 3.90 -2.72 -2.26
C VAL A 21 4.97 -3.80 -2.16
N THR A 22 4.56 -5.05 -1.99
CA THR A 22 5.50 -6.17 -1.91
C THR A 22 4.89 -7.47 -2.42
N ILE A 23 5.74 -8.34 -2.98
CA ILE A 23 5.39 -9.72 -3.31
C ILE A 23 5.46 -10.67 -2.10
N SER A 24 6.06 -10.25 -1.00
CA SER A 24 6.05 -10.95 0.28
C SER A 24 4.97 -10.37 1.20
N SER A 25 4.83 -10.89 2.41
CA SER A 25 4.00 -10.28 3.46
C SER A 25 4.84 -9.39 4.36
N LEU A 26 4.22 -8.36 4.95
CA LEU A 26 4.82 -7.69 6.11
C LEU A 26 4.90 -8.68 7.28
N SER A 27 5.88 -8.47 8.16
CA SER A 27 5.95 -9.27 9.37
C SER A 27 4.78 -8.93 10.30
N PRO A 28 4.26 -9.87 11.10
CA PRO A 28 3.11 -9.61 11.99
C PRO A 28 3.35 -8.44 12.96
N GLY A 29 4.62 -8.25 13.39
CA GLY A 29 4.99 -7.11 14.22
C GLY A 29 4.89 -5.77 13.49
N ALA A 30 5.21 -5.73 12.19
CA ALA A 30 5.08 -4.51 11.39
C ALA A 30 3.62 -4.13 11.16
N GLU A 31 2.75 -5.10 10.85
CA GLU A 31 1.31 -4.89 10.72
C GLU A 31 0.70 -4.38 12.03
N LYS A 32 1.04 -5.01 13.16
CA LYS A 32 0.59 -4.55 14.48
C LYS A 32 1.01 -3.11 14.78
N VAL A 33 2.23 -2.72 14.37
CA VAL A 33 2.70 -1.33 14.55
C VAL A 33 1.88 -0.36 13.71
N CYS A 34 1.55 -0.69 12.44
CA CYS A 34 0.69 0.14 11.62
C CYS A 34 -0.67 0.38 12.28
N THR A 35 -1.33 -0.69 12.73
CA THR A 35 -2.66 -0.60 13.36
C THR A 35 -2.61 0.11 14.71
N ALA A 36 -1.67 -0.27 15.59
CA ALA A 36 -1.59 0.29 16.94
C ALA A 36 -1.22 1.78 16.96
N ARG A 37 -0.46 2.25 15.96
CA ARG A 37 -0.04 3.65 15.85
C ARG A 37 -0.85 4.45 14.83
N ASN A 38 -1.86 3.81 14.22
CA ASN A 38 -2.74 4.41 13.23
C ASN A 38 -1.97 5.08 12.07
N TYR A 39 -0.92 4.42 11.58
CA TYR A 39 -0.16 4.92 10.44
C TYR A 39 -1.02 4.76 9.16
N PRO A 40 -1.22 5.84 8.37
CA PRO A 40 -1.99 5.81 7.12
C PRO A 40 -1.15 5.17 5.99
N ILE A 41 -0.74 3.91 6.21
CA ILE A 41 0.13 3.15 5.32
C ILE A 41 -0.55 1.82 4.99
N PRO A 42 -1.47 1.79 4.02
CA PRO A 42 -1.96 0.54 3.42
C PRO A 42 -0.81 -0.31 2.87
N GLN A 43 -1.08 -1.62 2.78
CA GLN A 43 -0.20 -2.57 2.12
C GLN A 43 -0.89 -3.24 0.93
N ALA A 44 -0.15 -3.42 -0.16
CA ALA A 44 -0.53 -4.28 -1.28
C ALA A 44 0.42 -5.49 -1.31
N ASN A 45 -0.11 -6.65 -0.93
CA ASN A 45 0.65 -7.89 -0.91
C ASN A 45 0.51 -8.64 -2.25
N ARG A 46 1.09 -9.84 -2.34
CA ARG A 46 1.01 -10.69 -3.54
C ARG A 46 -0.41 -10.93 -4.05
N GLU A 47 -1.38 -11.11 -3.15
CA GLU A 47 -2.77 -11.39 -3.53
C GLU A 47 -3.41 -10.15 -4.15
N THR A 48 -3.25 -9.00 -3.50
CA THR A 48 -3.69 -7.69 -4.01
C THR A 48 -3.07 -7.41 -5.38
N LEU A 49 -1.77 -7.65 -5.53
CA LEU A 49 -1.07 -7.45 -6.81
C LEU A 49 -1.59 -8.37 -7.91
N LYS A 50 -1.83 -9.66 -7.61
CA LYS A 50 -2.43 -10.60 -8.58
C LYS A 50 -3.80 -10.12 -9.02
N GLN A 51 -4.63 -9.65 -8.08
CA GLN A 51 -5.95 -9.11 -8.40
C GLN A 51 -5.84 -7.89 -9.31
N TRP A 52 -4.99 -6.92 -8.97
CA TRP A 52 -4.78 -5.72 -9.79
C TRP A 52 -4.30 -6.08 -11.20
N VAL A 53 -3.31 -6.95 -11.32
CA VAL A 53 -2.80 -7.40 -12.63
C VAL A 53 -3.90 -8.09 -13.44
N ASN A 54 -4.72 -8.94 -12.82
CA ASN A 54 -5.83 -9.59 -13.51
C ASN A 54 -6.89 -8.58 -13.99
N VAL A 55 -7.21 -7.58 -13.17
CA VAL A 55 -8.14 -6.51 -13.54
C VAL A 55 -7.57 -5.69 -14.69
N MET A 56 -6.32 -5.22 -14.59
CA MET A 56 -5.66 -4.43 -15.64
C MET A 56 -5.53 -5.18 -16.97
N ARG A 57 -5.36 -6.51 -16.94
CA ARG A 57 -5.32 -7.34 -18.14
C ARG A 57 -6.68 -7.56 -18.79
N THR A 58 -7.77 -7.26 -18.10
CA THR A 58 -9.12 -7.45 -18.63
C THR A 58 -9.55 -6.17 -19.39
N PRO A 59 -9.82 -6.25 -20.70
CA PRO A 59 -10.32 -5.11 -21.45
C PRO A 59 -11.57 -4.50 -20.80
N TYR A 60 -11.72 -3.18 -20.91
CA TYR A 60 -12.86 -2.42 -20.37
C TYR A 60 -13.03 -2.44 -18.84
N LYS A 61 -12.04 -2.92 -18.07
CA LYS A 61 -12.04 -2.89 -16.59
C LYS A 61 -11.15 -1.82 -15.95
N GLY A 62 -10.47 -1.00 -16.76
CA GLY A 62 -9.73 0.15 -16.26
C GLY A 62 -10.66 1.22 -15.70
N VAL A 63 -10.17 2.01 -14.74
CA VAL A 63 -10.84 3.26 -14.35
C VAL A 63 -10.62 4.25 -15.49
N PHE A 64 -11.68 4.52 -16.25
CA PHE A 64 -11.69 5.61 -17.21
C PHE A 64 -12.20 6.84 -16.46
N THR A 65 -11.29 7.68 -15.98
CA THR A 65 -11.65 9.03 -15.55
C THR A 65 -12.04 9.79 -16.82
N ALA A 66 -13.34 9.93 -17.06
CA ALA A 66 -13.83 10.82 -18.10
C ALA A 66 -13.57 12.26 -17.62
N GLU A 67 -12.75 13.00 -18.37
CA GLU A 67 -12.71 14.46 -18.33
C GLU A 67 -13.89 15.05 -19.10
#